data_AF-A0A1H3A0M3-F1
#
_entry.id   AF-A0A1H3A0M3-F1
#
_cell.length_a   1.000
_cell.length_b   1.000
_cell.length_c   1.000
_cell.angle_alpha   90.00
_cell.angle_beta   90.00
_cell.angle_gamma   90.00
#
_symmetry.space_group_name_H-M   'P 1'
#
loop_
_entity.id
_entity.type
_entity.pdbx_description
1 polymer ?
#
loop_
_entity_poly.entity_id
_entity_poly.type
_entity_poly.pdbx_seq_one_letter_code
_entity_poly.pdbx_strand_id
1 'polypeptide(L)'
;MVLESTLDFLWHLTGQETSSVPTERDYLRSIHHPIGFWLWSYSMQAEMRHTHASISISSIWVDHTPQCWYGNVGGNWGKPSCELADILIVVWDSKLRNSGKALLVQAKRGKSHNRIPLSNPSTKKEINLLGNAPKFLLSNQLSASSGQYPQPMNSKLCCEFKLAPYSGVPLEHCTFLQIRDARSKRWPRKTGTYWQTMWPPNLHQKAYSDVIKDMLPNSGGSTGKRFVFGNMNNDWDRLVTVLVKETVSRVGGTAQGKSHHSVRTIRGEYFLFDHAGGVDFPRIDYAESDEPSGGISTLFITVNEGG
;
A
#
# COMPACT_ATOMS: atom_id res chain seq x y z
N MET A 1 -6.59 4.19 -20.60
CA MET A 1 -5.68 3.07 -20.32
C MET A 1 -6.25 2.37 -19.09
N VAL A 2 -6.37 1.05 -19.13
CA VAL A 2 -6.85 0.25 -17.98
C VAL A 2 -5.73 0.22 -16.93
N LEU A 3 -6.07 0.18 -15.64
CA LEU A 3 -5.09 0.28 -14.53
C LEU A 3 -3.97 -0.76 -14.62
N GLU A 4 -4.31 -1.97 -15.08
CA GLU A 4 -3.38 -3.05 -15.35
C GLU A 4 -2.30 -2.64 -16.37
N SER A 5 -2.68 -2.05 -17.50
CA SER A 5 -1.73 -1.65 -18.53
C SER A 5 -0.76 -0.56 -18.05
N THR A 6 -1.22 0.30 -17.13
CA THR A 6 -0.37 1.29 -16.46
C THR A 6 0.67 0.64 -15.57
N LEU A 7 0.26 -0.34 -14.77
CA LEU A 7 1.15 -1.10 -13.90
C LEU A 7 2.18 -1.91 -14.71
N ASP A 8 1.76 -2.41 -15.88
CA ASP A 8 2.61 -3.12 -16.82
C ASP A 8 3.62 -2.16 -17.48
N PHE A 9 3.21 -0.93 -17.79
CA PHE A 9 4.14 0.08 -18.32
C PHE A 9 5.20 0.47 -17.27
N LEU A 10 4.79 0.66 -16.02
CA LEU A 10 5.71 0.98 -14.92
C LEU A 10 6.69 -0.16 -14.63
N TRP A 11 6.23 -1.39 -14.77
CA TRP A 11 7.07 -2.58 -14.70
C TRP A 11 8.23 -2.52 -15.71
N HIS A 12 7.96 -2.12 -16.95
CA HIS A 12 8.99 -2.07 -17.99
C HIS A 12 9.94 -0.88 -17.83
N LEU A 13 9.44 0.28 -17.38
CA LEU A 13 10.31 1.43 -17.08
C LEU A 13 11.33 1.11 -15.98
N THR A 14 10.88 0.54 -14.86
CA THR A 14 11.76 0.16 -13.75
C THR A 14 12.79 -0.91 -14.13
N GLY A 15 12.43 -1.84 -15.00
CA GLY A 15 13.32 -2.88 -15.47
C GLY A 15 14.42 -2.41 -16.43
N GLN A 16 14.28 -1.22 -17.02
CA GLN A 16 15.25 -0.67 -17.97
C GLN A 16 16.32 0.21 -17.32
N GLU A 17 16.03 0.81 -16.17
CA GLU A 17 16.95 1.75 -15.51
C GLU A 17 18.00 1.07 -14.63
N THR A 18 17.77 -0.17 -14.20
CA THR A 18 18.69 -0.89 -13.30
C THR A 18 19.50 -1.96 -14.04
N SER A 19 20.83 -1.91 -13.96
CA SER A 19 21.73 -2.98 -14.43
C SER A 19 21.59 -4.30 -13.63
N SER A 20 20.84 -4.27 -12.54
CA SER A 20 20.50 -5.40 -11.68
C SER A 20 19.02 -5.79 -11.81
N VAL A 21 18.64 -6.94 -11.24
CA VAL A 21 17.23 -7.38 -11.24
C VAL A 21 16.44 -6.53 -10.24
N PRO A 22 15.39 -5.79 -10.66
CA PRO A 22 14.70 -4.88 -9.75
C PRO A 22 14.04 -5.64 -8.60
N THR A 23 14.12 -5.06 -7.40
CA THR A 23 13.61 -5.57 -6.12
C THR A 23 12.12 -5.26 -5.94
N GLU A 24 11.46 -5.87 -4.94
CA GLU A 24 10.09 -5.51 -4.55
C GLU A 24 9.92 -3.99 -4.36
N ARG A 25 10.92 -3.37 -3.73
CA ARG A 25 10.93 -1.94 -3.45
C ARG A 25 11.05 -1.08 -4.70
N ASP A 26 11.83 -1.50 -5.70
CA ASP A 26 11.95 -0.74 -6.95
C ASP A 26 10.60 -0.64 -7.67
N TYR A 27 9.82 -1.72 -7.65
CA TYR A 27 8.47 -1.71 -8.19
C TYR A 27 7.52 -0.85 -7.37
N LEU A 28 7.58 -0.91 -6.04
CA LEU A 28 6.76 -0.05 -5.19
C LEU A 28 7.10 1.42 -5.41
N ARG A 29 8.39 1.79 -5.48
CA ARG A 29 8.82 3.16 -5.80
C ARG A 29 8.22 3.68 -7.11
N SER A 30 8.07 2.82 -8.12
CA SER A 30 7.47 3.22 -9.40
C SER A 30 6.02 3.70 -9.29
N ILE A 31 5.25 3.19 -8.31
CA ILE A 31 3.89 3.66 -8.02
C ILE A 31 3.93 5.10 -7.49
N HIS A 32 4.99 5.46 -6.79
CA HIS A 32 5.23 6.80 -6.25
C HIS A 32 5.96 7.71 -7.24
N HIS A 33 6.58 7.14 -8.28
CA HIS A 33 7.22 7.90 -9.33
C HIS A 33 6.19 8.79 -10.04
N PRO A 34 6.52 10.03 -10.41
CA PRO A 34 5.55 10.97 -10.96
C PRO A 34 4.76 10.46 -12.15
N ILE A 35 5.45 9.79 -13.06
CA ILE A 35 4.84 9.18 -14.26
C ILE A 35 3.92 8.03 -13.85
N GLY A 36 4.35 7.18 -12.91
CA GLY A 36 3.52 6.07 -12.45
C GLY A 36 2.29 6.51 -11.70
N PHE A 37 2.47 7.50 -10.84
CA PHE A 37 1.41 8.16 -10.11
C PHE A 37 0.39 8.84 -11.03
N TRP A 38 0.86 9.52 -12.09
CA TRP A 38 0.00 10.11 -13.12
C TRP A 38 -0.77 9.05 -13.89
N LEU A 39 -0.09 8.00 -14.35
CA LEU A 39 -0.74 6.90 -15.07
C LEU A 39 -1.78 6.19 -14.19
N TRP A 40 -1.49 6.00 -12.90
CA TRP A 40 -2.43 5.44 -11.93
C TRP A 40 -3.67 6.31 -11.80
N SER A 41 -3.47 7.61 -11.58
CA SER A 41 -4.55 8.60 -11.46
C SER A 41 -5.42 8.61 -12.70
N TYR A 42 -4.81 8.65 -13.88
CA TYR A 42 -5.50 8.61 -15.15
C TYR A 42 -6.29 7.32 -15.35
N SER A 43 -5.70 6.17 -15.01
CA SER A 43 -6.35 4.87 -15.19
C SER A 43 -7.50 4.69 -14.22
N MET A 44 -7.32 5.04 -12.95
CA MET A 44 -8.41 5.02 -11.96
C MET A 44 -9.55 5.97 -12.35
N GLN A 45 -9.24 7.16 -12.85
CA GLN A 45 -10.26 8.08 -13.35
C GLN A 45 -11.00 7.50 -14.56
N ALA A 46 -10.31 6.79 -15.45
CA ALA A 46 -10.92 6.10 -16.59
C ALA A 46 -11.87 4.98 -16.15
N GLU A 47 -11.46 4.16 -15.19
CA GLU A 47 -12.29 3.10 -14.60
C GLU A 47 -13.53 3.64 -13.87
N MET A 48 -13.49 4.90 -13.42
CA MET A 48 -14.53 5.54 -12.63
C MET A 48 -15.41 6.52 -13.41
N ARG A 49 -15.26 6.60 -14.74
CA ARG A 49 -16.07 7.51 -15.58
C ARG A 49 -17.58 7.31 -15.43
N HIS A 50 -18.01 6.09 -15.13
CA HIS A 50 -19.43 5.75 -15.02
C HIS A 50 -20.06 6.13 -13.68
N THR A 51 -19.27 6.54 -12.68
CA THR A 51 -19.77 6.84 -11.33
C THR A 51 -19.99 8.33 -11.07
N HIS A 52 -19.78 9.20 -12.07
CA HIS A 52 -19.81 10.66 -11.93
C HIS A 52 -18.93 11.22 -10.78
N ALA A 53 -17.96 10.42 -10.33
CA ALA A 53 -17.04 10.79 -9.28
C ALA A 53 -15.71 11.25 -9.86
N SER A 54 -15.14 12.33 -9.33
CA SER A 54 -13.76 12.69 -9.58
C SER A 54 -12.87 12.05 -8.52
N ILE A 55 -11.73 11.49 -8.94
CA ILE A 55 -10.77 10.90 -8.03
C ILE A 55 -9.58 11.82 -7.90
N SER A 56 -9.21 12.13 -6.66
CA SER A 56 -7.91 12.69 -6.34
C SER A 56 -7.07 11.62 -5.71
N ILE A 57 -5.95 11.29 -6.33
CA ILE A 57 -4.95 10.42 -5.70
C ILE A 57 -3.92 11.31 -5.03
N SER A 58 -3.40 10.91 -3.88
CA SER A 58 -2.12 11.36 -3.35
C SER A 58 -1.29 10.18 -2.87
N SER A 59 0.02 10.30 -2.97
CA SER A 59 0.94 9.25 -2.56
C SER A 59 2.03 9.82 -1.68
N ILE A 60 2.41 9.09 -0.64
CA ILE A 60 3.50 9.45 0.27
C ILE A 60 4.39 8.23 0.43
N TRP A 61 5.66 8.37 0.06
CA TRP A 61 6.70 7.39 0.38
C TRP A 61 7.44 7.86 1.63
N VAL A 62 7.55 7.00 2.63
CA VAL A 62 8.29 7.29 3.87
C VAL A 62 9.33 6.22 4.07
N ASP A 63 10.61 6.58 4.06
CA ASP A 63 11.67 5.65 4.45
C ASP A 63 11.48 5.21 5.91
N HIS A 64 11.71 3.92 6.11
CA HIS A 64 11.57 3.06 7.26
C HIS A 64 10.14 2.74 7.69
N THR A 65 9.62 1.59 7.21
CA THR A 65 8.31 1.00 7.56
C THR A 65 8.22 0.74 9.07
N PRO A 66 7.07 1.06 9.72
CA PRO A 66 6.77 0.63 11.08
C PRO A 66 7.03 -0.87 11.27
N GLN A 67 7.71 -1.22 12.35
CA GLN A 67 8.02 -2.59 12.70
C GLN A 67 6.99 -3.12 13.69
N CYS A 68 6.51 -4.33 13.46
CA CYS A 68 5.60 -5.03 14.35
C CYS A 68 6.35 -6.05 15.20
N TRP A 69 6.12 -6.00 16.50
CA TRP A 69 6.58 -7.01 17.45
C TRP A 69 5.40 -7.85 17.94
N TYR A 70 5.59 -9.16 18.06
CA TYR A 70 4.56 -10.09 18.50
C TYR A 70 4.89 -10.65 19.88
N GLY A 71 3.90 -10.67 20.77
CA GLY A 71 4.04 -11.31 22.07
C GLY A 71 3.85 -12.83 21.95
N ASN A 72 4.65 -13.60 22.68
CA ASN A 72 4.25 -14.97 23.00
C ASN A 72 3.13 -14.91 24.07
N VAL A 73 2.29 -15.94 24.10
CA VAL A 73 1.29 -16.13 25.16
C VAL A 73 2.05 -16.15 26.50
N GLY A 74 1.90 -15.10 27.33
CA GLY A 74 2.66 -14.94 28.58
C GLY A 74 3.28 -13.55 28.82
N GLY A 75 3.13 -12.58 27.91
CA GLY A 75 3.39 -11.15 28.20
C GLY A 75 4.79 -10.62 27.85
N ASN A 76 5.70 -11.47 27.39
CA ASN A 76 7.01 -11.03 26.88
C ASN A 76 6.94 -10.85 25.36
N TRP A 77 7.21 -9.63 24.87
CA TRP A 77 7.44 -9.35 23.45
C TRP A 77 8.74 -10.04 23.03
N GLY A 78 8.63 -11.18 22.36
CA GLY A 78 9.78 -11.88 21.80
C GLY A 78 10.23 -11.21 20.51
N LYS A 79 11.50 -11.39 20.12
CA LYS A 79 11.94 -11.08 18.74
C LYS A 79 11.30 -12.09 17.78
N PRO A 80 10.21 -11.71 17.11
CA PRO A 80 10.32 -11.45 15.68
C PRO A 80 9.68 -10.11 15.32
N SER A 81 10.51 -9.17 14.85
CA SER A 81 10.07 -7.98 14.14
C SER A 81 9.77 -8.34 12.69
N CYS A 82 8.64 -7.89 12.13
CA CYS A 82 8.52 -7.70 10.68
C CYS A 82 7.64 -6.49 10.33
N GLU A 83 7.65 -6.09 9.07
CA GLU A 83 6.90 -4.94 8.57
C GLU A 83 5.38 -5.25 8.57
N LEU A 84 4.55 -4.28 8.98
CA LEU A 84 3.09 -4.46 8.98
C LEU A 84 2.52 -4.59 7.56
N ALA A 85 2.95 -3.70 6.66
CA ALA A 85 2.54 -3.60 5.28
C ALA A 85 3.59 -2.80 4.50
N ASP A 86 3.76 -3.15 3.22
CA ASP A 86 4.56 -2.35 2.30
C ASP A 86 3.77 -1.12 1.79
N ILE A 87 2.46 -1.29 1.57
CA ILE A 87 1.54 -0.21 1.19
C ILE A 87 0.34 -0.17 2.13
N LEU A 88 0.00 1.02 2.60
CA LEU A 88 -1.30 1.35 3.18
C LEU A 88 -2.12 2.07 2.11
N ILE A 89 -3.26 1.49 1.74
CA ILE A 89 -4.20 2.14 0.82
C ILE A 89 -5.36 2.69 1.63
N VAL A 90 -5.67 3.96 1.40
CA VAL A 90 -6.72 4.69 2.09
C VAL A 90 -7.67 5.28 1.07
N VAL A 91 -8.94 4.92 1.13
CA VAL A 91 -10.00 5.49 0.30
C VAL A 91 -10.93 6.31 1.20
N TRP A 92 -11.05 7.61 0.91
CA TRP A 92 -11.95 8.54 1.62
C TRP A 92 -13.06 9.04 0.71
N ASP A 93 -14.19 9.34 1.34
CA ASP A 93 -15.18 10.25 0.77
C ASP A 93 -14.75 11.70 1.06
N SER A 94 -14.71 12.51 0.01
CA SER A 94 -14.40 13.94 0.09
C SER A 94 -15.29 14.72 1.08
N LYS A 95 -16.56 14.31 1.25
CA LYS A 95 -17.54 14.94 2.14
C LYS A 95 -17.32 14.57 3.60
N LEU A 96 -16.75 13.39 3.85
CA LEU A 96 -16.50 12.82 5.16
C LEU A 96 -14.99 12.58 5.35
N ARG A 97 -14.20 13.66 5.42
CA ARG A 97 -12.73 13.63 5.62
C ARG A 97 -12.25 12.97 6.93
N ASN A 98 -13.16 12.40 7.70
CA ASN A 98 -12.90 11.69 8.95
C ASN A 98 -13.20 10.18 8.84
N SER A 99 -13.65 9.64 7.71
CA SER A 99 -13.94 8.21 7.60
C SER A 99 -13.70 7.67 6.19
N GLY A 100 -13.56 6.35 6.09
CA GLY A 100 -13.35 5.68 4.81
C GLY A 100 -12.99 4.22 4.97
N LYS A 101 -12.30 3.66 3.99
CA LYS A 101 -11.78 2.29 4.01
C LYS A 101 -10.26 2.29 3.95
N ALA A 102 -9.63 1.41 4.72
CA ALA A 102 -8.20 1.18 4.68
C ALA A 102 -7.90 -0.29 4.34
N LEU A 103 -6.80 -0.52 3.63
CA LEU A 103 -6.31 -1.84 3.27
C LEU A 103 -4.79 -1.90 3.46
N LEU A 104 -4.32 -2.87 4.22
CA LEU A 104 -2.91 -3.19 4.36
C LEU A 104 -2.48 -4.11 3.22
N VAL A 105 -1.38 -3.79 2.55
CA VAL A 105 -0.89 -4.56 1.40
C VAL A 105 0.56 -4.96 1.60
N GLN A 106 0.84 -6.25 1.48
CA GLN A 106 2.17 -6.85 1.52
C GLN A 106 2.61 -7.26 0.12
N ALA A 107 3.57 -6.55 -0.46
CA ALA A 107 4.16 -6.87 -1.74
C ALA A 107 5.05 -8.11 -1.64
N LYS A 108 4.91 -9.02 -2.60
CA LYS A 108 5.73 -10.22 -2.71
C LYS A 108 6.07 -10.53 -4.16
N ARG A 109 7.35 -10.74 -4.44
CA ARG A 109 7.81 -11.26 -5.72
C ARG A 109 7.59 -12.77 -5.78
N GLY A 110 7.17 -13.22 -6.94
CA GLY A 110 6.84 -14.62 -7.14
C GLY A 110 7.12 -15.06 -8.56
N LYS A 111 7.39 -16.35 -8.70
CA LYS A 111 7.55 -16.99 -10.02
C LYS A 111 6.21 -17.43 -10.61
N SER A 112 5.14 -17.42 -9.84
CA SER A 112 3.80 -17.82 -10.26
C SER A 112 2.77 -16.79 -9.81
N HIS A 113 1.81 -16.51 -10.68
CA HIS A 113 0.75 -15.53 -10.43
C HIS A 113 -0.17 -15.96 -9.27
N ASN A 114 -0.34 -17.27 -9.10
CA ASN A 114 -1.22 -17.89 -8.12
C ASN A 114 -0.54 -18.35 -6.83
N ARG A 115 0.71 -17.94 -6.57
CA ARG A 115 1.47 -18.48 -5.44
C ARG A 115 2.41 -17.49 -4.75
N ILE A 116 2.09 -17.16 -3.49
CA ILE A 116 3.00 -16.52 -2.53
C ILE A 116 4.09 -17.52 -2.11
N PRO A 117 5.37 -17.10 -2.04
CA PRO A 117 6.48 -17.97 -1.62
C PRO A 117 6.48 -18.26 -0.11
N LEU A 118 5.60 -19.17 0.34
CA LEU A 118 5.44 -19.55 1.75
C LEU A 118 6.69 -20.17 2.41
N SER A 119 7.70 -20.57 1.63
CA SER A 119 8.96 -21.06 2.18
C SER A 119 9.84 -19.94 2.74
N ASN A 120 9.63 -18.69 2.34
CA ASN A 120 10.41 -17.54 2.80
C ASN A 120 10.11 -17.20 4.28
N PRO A 121 11.12 -17.14 5.16
CA PRO A 121 10.92 -16.81 6.57
C PRO A 121 10.25 -15.45 6.84
N SER A 122 10.52 -14.41 6.02
CA SER A 122 9.86 -13.10 6.15
C SER A 122 8.36 -13.23 5.87
N THR A 123 8.03 -13.88 4.76
CA THR A 123 6.64 -14.11 4.36
C THR A 123 5.87 -14.92 5.40
N LYS A 124 6.50 -15.92 6.04
CA LYS A 124 5.87 -16.65 7.15
C LYS A 124 5.55 -15.75 8.34
N LYS A 125 6.45 -14.82 8.70
CA LYS A 125 6.22 -13.87 9.80
C LYS A 125 5.06 -12.94 9.50
N GLU A 126 5.01 -12.39 8.31
CA GLU A 126 3.94 -11.48 7.88
C GLU A 126 2.59 -12.20 7.80
N ILE A 127 2.54 -13.43 7.28
CA ILE A 127 1.32 -14.26 7.29
C ILE A 127 0.88 -14.54 8.73
N ASN A 128 1.83 -14.83 9.63
CA ASN A 128 1.50 -15.05 11.03
C ASN A 128 0.96 -13.77 11.69
N LEU A 129 1.56 -12.61 11.41
CA LEU A 129 1.07 -11.31 11.86
C LEU A 129 -0.36 -11.06 11.37
N LEU A 130 -0.58 -11.13 10.07
CA LEU A 130 -1.83 -10.75 9.44
C LEU A 130 -2.94 -11.79 9.68
N GLY A 131 -2.60 -13.08 9.76
CA GLY A 131 -3.57 -14.17 9.86
C GLY A 131 -3.85 -14.67 11.28
N ASN A 132 -2.86 -14.64 12.18
CA ASN A 132 -2.89 -15.43 13.42
C ASN A 132 -2.42 -14.69 14.69
N ALA A 133 -1.95 -13.45 14.60
CA ALA A 133 -1.34 -12.79 15.76
C ALA A 133 -2.39 -12.39 16.81
N PRO A 134 -2.24 -12.83 18.09
CA PRO A 134 -3.19 -12.49 19.13
C PRO A 134 -3.09 -11.01 19.55
N LYS A 135 -1.89 -10.42 19.54
CA LYS A 135 -1.59 -9.00 19.76
C LYS A 135 -0.22 -8.65 19.17
N PHE A 136 -0.07 -7.43 18.66
CA PHE A 136 1.20 -6.89 18.17
C PHE A 136 1.39 -5.44 18.60
N LEU A 137 2.65 -5.00 18.65
CA LEU A 137 3.03 -3.62 18.96
C LEU A 137 3.76 -2.99 17.78
N LEU A 138 3.39 -1.75 17.43
CA LEU A 138 4.13 -0.94 16.45
C LEU A 138 5.30 -0.23 17.14
N SER A 139 6.50 -0.42 16.59
CA SER A 139 7.72 0.25 17.04
C SER A 139 8.48 0.87 15.87
N ASN A 140 9.38 1.79 16.20
CA ASN A 140 10.32 2.36 15.23
C ASN A 140 11.45 1.36 14.93
N GLN A 141 12.10 1.53 13.78
CA GLN A 141 13.19 0.65 13.36
C GLN A 141 14.40 0.69 14.31
N LEU A 142 14.67 1.83 14.95
CA LEU A 142 15.76 1.96 15.91
C LEU A 142 15.62 0.98 17.09
N SER A 143 14.39 0.82 17.59
CA SER A 143 14.06 -0.16 18.64
C SER A 143 14.18 -1.59 18.11
N ALA A 144 13.80 -1.82 16.85
CA ALA A 144 13.97 -3.12 16.19
C ALA A 144 15.45 -3.52 16.06
N SER A 145 16.32 -2.58 15.69
CA SER A 145 17.76 -2.82 15.48
C SER A 145 18.55 -2.96 16.78
N SER A 146 18.19 -2.22 17.84
CA SER A 146 18.93 -2.25 19.12
C SER A 146 18.75 -3.56 19.90
N GLY A 147 17.71 -4.32 19.58
CA GLY A 147 17.38 -5.57 20.28
C GLY A 147 16.89 -5.38 21.71
N GLN A 148 16.65 -4.14 22.12
CA GLN A 148 15.96 -3.81 23.35
C GLN A 148 14.45 -4.05 23.20
N TYR A 149 13.73 -4.00 24.33
CA TYR A 149 12.28 -4.05 24.33
C TYR A 149 11.71 -2.96 23.40
N PRO A 150 10.73 -3.29 22.53
CA PRO A 150 10.25 -2.34 21.56
C PRO A 150 9.59 -1.14 22.24
N GLN A 151 10.08 0.07 21.93
CA GLN A 151 9.39 1.29 22.33
C GLN A 151 8.22 1.54 21.38
N PRO A 152 7.05 1.92 21.91
CA PRO A 152 5.88 2.14 21.09
C PRO A 152 6.07 3.33 20.16
N MET A 153 5.56 3.21 18.94
CA MET A 153 5.59 4.27 17.93
C MET A 153 4.87 5.54 18.40
N ASN A 154 3.80 5.38 19.20
CA ASN A 154 3.08 6.49 19.79
C ASN A 154 2.70 6.15 21.23
N SER A 155 3.37 6.77 22.19
CA SER A 155 3.15 6.53 23.63
C SER A 155 1.79 7.03 24.13
N LYS A 156 1.10 7.91 23.38
CA LYS A 156 -0.22 8.45 23.75
C LYS A 156 -1.38 7.57 23.28
N LEU A 157 -1.12 6.66 22.34
CA LEU A 157 -2.11 5.71 21.84
C LEU A 157 -1.76 4.34 22.40
N CYS A 158 -2.75 3.60 22.90
CA CYS A 158 -2.51 2.24 23.36
C CYS A 158 -1.74 1.48 22.26
N CYS A 159 -0.60 0.93 22.63
CA CYS A 159 0.43 0.55 21.68
C CYS A 159 0.27 -0.89 21.19
N GLU A 160 -0.74 -1.57 21.72
CA GLU A 160 -1.12 -2.92 21.35
C GLU A 160 -2.29 -2.87 20.38
N PHE A 161 -2.17 -3.66 19.33
CA PHE A 161 -3.18 -3.85 18.31
C PHE A 161 -3.47 -5.32 18.15
N LYS A 162 -4.70 -5.64 17.76
CA LYS A 162 -5.09 -6.99 17.37
C LYS A 162 -5.80 -6.95 16.02
N LEU A 163 -5.28 -7.73 15.06
CA LEU A 163 -6.00 -8.02 13.82
C LEU A 163 -6.97 -9.17 14.06
N ALA A 164 -8.08 -9.17 13.33
CA ALA A 164 -9.02 -10.27 13.40
C ALA A 164 -8.34 -11.53 12.82
N PRO A 165 -8.40 -12.68 13.51
CA PRO A 165 -7.80 -13.90 12.99
C PRO A 165 -8.53 -14.36 11.72
N TYR A 166 -7.79 -15.03 10.84
CA TYR A 166 -8.36 -15.68 9.67
C TYR A 166 -9.16 -16.93 10.10
N SER A 167 -10.47 -16.81 10.26
CA SER A 167 -11.38 -17.91 10.66
C SER A 167 -12.03 -18.61 9.46
N GLY A 168 -11.29 -18.80 8.36
CA GLY A 168 -11.80 -19.40 7.13
C GLY A 168 -12.53 -18.44 6.17
N VAL A 169 -12.66 -17.15 6.55
CA VAL A 169 -13.16 -16.08 5.69
C VAL A 169 -12.00 -15.15 5.35
N PRO A 170 -11.77 -14.79 4.07
CA PRO A 170 -10.71 -13.87 3.68
C PRO A 170 -10.73 -12.61 4.54
N LEU A 171 -9.57 -12.18 5.02
CA LEU A 171 -9.48 -10.90 5.72
C LEU A 171 -9.65 -9.80 4.69
N GLU A 172 -10.67 -8.98 4.89
CA GLU A 172 -11.01 -7.94 3.93
C GLU A 172 -10.12 -6.70 4.06
N HIS A 173 -9.27 -6.65 5.07
CA HIS A 173 -8.49 -5.48 5.45
C HIS A 173 -6.98 -5.65 5.32
N CYS A 174 -6.54 -6.82 4.86
CA CYS A 174 -5.17 -7.06 4.45
C CYS A 174 -5.10 -7.96 3.22
N THR A 175 -4.10 -7.78 2.37
CA THR A 175 -3.88 -8.65 1.22
C THR A 175 -2.40 -8.75 0.85
N PHE A 176 -2.03 -9.78 0.10
CA PHE A 176 -0.74 -9.84 -0.57
C PHE A 176 -0.84 -9.32 -1.99
N LEU A 177 0.10 -8.47 -2.37
CA LEU A 177 0.30 -8.04 -3.75
C LEU A 177 1.42 -8.87 -4.38
N GLN A 178 1.01 -9.82 -5.20
CA GLN A 178 1.89 -10.72 -5.94
C GLN A 178 2.41 -10.02 -7.19
N ILE A 179 3.71 -9.72 -7.19
CA ILE A 179 4.43 -9.05 -8.25
C ILE A 179 5.19 -10.08 -9.09
N ARG A 180 5.06 -10.03 -10.42
CA ARG A 180 5.72 -10.97 -11.33
C ARG A 180 7.23 -10.90 -11.20
N ASP A 181 7.92 -11.98 -10.89
CA ASP A 181 9.38 -11.98 -10.98
C ASP A 181 9.82 -11.79 -12.46
N ALA A 182 10.75 -10.87 -12.73
CA ALA A 182 11.29 -10.60 -14.07
C ALA A 182 11.83 -11.87 -14.75
N ARG A 183 12.32 -12.84 -13.97
CA ARG A 183 12.81 -14.14 -14.48
C ARG A 183 11.72 -15.22 -14.58
N SER A 184 10.47 -14.88 -14.30
CA SER A 184 9.38 -15.84 -14.28
C SER A 184 9.02 -16.30 -15.70
N LYS A 185 9.18 -17.62 -15.91
CA LYS A 185 8.64 -18.34 -17.07
C LYS A 185 7.20 -18.83 -16.88
N ARG A 186 6.68 -18.84 -15.64
CA ARG A 186 5.39 -19.45 -15.26
C ARG A 186 4.26 -18.43 -15.05
N TRP A 187 4.52 -17.15 -15.28
CA TRP A 187 3.46 -16.16 -15.31
C TRP A 187 2.63 -16.30 -16.59
N PRO A 188 1.29 -16.19 -16.54
CA PRO A 188 0.47 -16.29 -17.73
C PRO A 188 0.83 -15.12 -18.65
N ARG A 189 1.32 -15.42 -19.85
CA ARG A 189 1.61 -14.38 -20.86
C ARG A 189 0.32 -13.73 -21.37
N LYS A 190 -0.79 -14.48 -21.36
CA LYS A 190 -2.09 -14.06 -21.90
C LYS A 190 -2.85 -13.10 -21.00
N THR A 191 -2.58 -13.08 -19.70
CA THR A 191 -3.35 -12.22 -18.78
C THR A 191 -2.91 -10.76 -18.85
N GLY A 192 -1.72 -10.46 -19.40
CA GLY A 192 -1.16 -9.10 -19.39
C GLY A 192 -0.70 -8.67 -17.99
N THR A 193 -1.45 -8.99 -16.94
CA THR A 193 -1.28 -8.51 -15.57
C THR A 193 0.05 -8.93 -14.91
N TYR A 194 0.87 -7.95 -14.51
CA TYR A 194 2.09 -8.18 -13.73
C TYR A 194 1.86 -8.15 -12.21
N TRP A 195 0.65 -7.75 -11.80
CA TRP A 195 0.26 -7.53 -10.42
C TRP A 195 -1.05 -8.25 -10.14
N GLN A 196 -1.09 -9.03 -9.06
CA GLN A 196 -2.30 -9.71 -8.61
C GLN A 196 -2.41 -9.62 -7.10
N THR A 197 -3.63 -9.49 -6.59
CA THR A 197 -3.86 -9.58 -5.15
C THR A 197 -4.26 -10.98 -4.78
N MET A 198 -3.81 -11.43 -3.62
CA MET A 198 -4.16 -12.73 -3.07
C MET A 198 -4.35 -12.63 -1.57
N TRP A 199 -5.50 -13.07 -1.10
CA TRP A 199 -5.73 -13.36 0.30
C TRP A 199 -6.92 -14.31 0.45
N PRO A 200 -6.80 -15.40 1.24
CA PRO A 200 -5.62 -15.89 1.95
C PRO A 200 -4.47 -16.27 1.01
N PRO A 201 -3.26 -16.55 1.52
CA PRO A 201 -2.15 -16.97 0.66
C PRO A 201 -2.53 -18.14 -0.24
N ASN A 202 -2.38 -17.95 -1.55
CA ASN A 202 -2.66 -18.95 -2.60
C ASN A 202 -4.15 -19.34 -2.75
N LEU A 203 -5.06 -18.59 -2.14
CA LEU A 203 -6.50 -18.77 -2.26
C LEU A 203 -7.11 -17.47 -2.75
N HIS A 204 -7.86 -17.53 -3.86
CA HIS A 204 -8.57 -16.40 -4.47
C HIS A 204 -7.66 -15.28 -4.99
N GLN A 205 -7.46 -15.27 -6.31
CA GLN A 205 -6.84 -14.14 -7.00
C GLN A 205 -7.91 -13.14 -7.40
N LYS A 206 -7.61 -11.87 -7.17
CA LYS A 206 -8.30 -10.75 -7.80
C LYS A 206 -7.29 -9.87 -8.52
N ALA A 207 -7.71 -9.25 -9.62
CA ALA A 207 -6.89 -8.20 -10.20
C ALA A 207 -6.72 -7.07 -9.18
N TYR A 208 -5.60 -6.38 -9.23
CA TYR A 208 -5.34 -5.30 -8.29
C TYR A 208 -6.37 -4.17 -8.43
N SER A 209 -6.83 -3.87 -9.66
CA SER A 209 -7.89 -2.87 -9.87
C SER A 209 -9.22 -3.23 -9.23
N ASP A 210 -9.61 -4.51 -9.27
CA ASP A 210 -10.86 -4.99 -8.67
C ASP A 210 -10.87 -4.76 -7.15
N VAL A 211 -9.73 -4.99 -6.49
CA VAL A 211 -9.56 -4.73 -5.05
C VAL A 211 -9.76 -3.25 -4.74
N ILE A 212 -9.19 -2.35 -5.56
CA ILE A 212 -9.37 -0.91 -5.37
C ILE A 212 -10.82 -0.50 -5.63
N LYS A 213 -11.47 -1.04 -6.66
CA LYS A 213 -12.89 -0.80 -6.96
C LYS A 213 -13.79 -1.24 -5.80
N ASP A 214 -13.52 -2.41 -5.22
CA ASP A 214 -14.25 -2.92 -4.05
C ASP A 214 -14.10 -2.01 -2.82
N MET A 215 -13.03 -1.21 -2.74
CA MET A 215 -12.84 -0.22 -1.67
C MET A 215 -13.55 1.12 -1.91
N LEU A 216 -14.05 1.39 -3.12
CA LEU A 216 -14.71 2.67 -3.42
C LEU A 216 -16.06 2.79 -2.69
N PRO A 217 -16.47 4.01 -2.31
CA PRO A 217 -17.82 4.25 -1.82
C PRO A 217 -18.84 3.71 -2.84
N ASN A 218 -19.93 3.10 -2.35
CA ASN A 218 -21.04 2.56 -3.17
C ASN A 218 -20.77 1.28 -3.99
N SER A 219 -19.57 0.70 -3.97
CA SER A 219 -19.29 -0.55 -4.71
C SER A 219 -19.98 -1.80 -4.12
N GLY A 220 -20.53 -1.70 -2.90
CA GLY A 220 -21.04 -2.86 -2.14
C GLY A 220 -19.93 -3.86 -1.74
N GLY A 221 -18.69 -3.62 -2.17
CA GLY A 221 -17.55 -4.49 -1.93
C GLY A 221 -17.19 -4.53 -0.46
N SER A 222 -16.69 -5.68 -0.03
CA SER A 222 -16.29 -5.90 1.36
C SER A 222 -14.81 -5.59 1.60
N THR A 223 -14.01 -5.51 0.54
CA THR A 223 -12.58 -5.16 0.61
C THR A 223 -12.35 -3.76 1.19
N GLY A 224 -11.31 -3.66 2.00
CA GLY A 224 -10.97 -2.53 2.84
C GLY A 224 -11.88 -2.46 4.06
N LYS A 225 -11.30 -2.43 5.27
CA LYS A 225 -12.09 -2.25 6.49
C LYS A 225 -12.36 -0.78 6.75
N ARG A 226 -13.62 -0.51 7.07
CA ARG A 226 -14.09 0.83 7.44
C ARG A 226 -13.36 1.33 8.68
N PHE A 227 -13.07 2.63 8.70
CA PHE A 227 -12.52 3.31 9.86
C PHE A 227 -13.08 4.72 10.00
N VAL A 228 -13.03 5.24 11.23
CA VAL A 228 -13.34 6.64 11.54
C VAL A 228 -12.15 7.24 12.30
N PHE A 229 -11.52 8.28 11.75
CA PHE A 229 -10.42 8.99 12.40
C PHE A 229 -10.86 9.57 13.75
N GLY A 230 -9.98 9.39 14.74
CA GLY A 230 -10.24 9.86 16.10
C GLY A 230 -11.07 8.89 16.96
N ASN A 231 -11.63 7.84 16.36
CA ASN A 231 -12.28 6.78 17.13
C ASN A 231 -11.22 5.88 17.79
N MET A 232 -11.05 6.03 19.10
CA MET A 232 -10.05 5.29 19.87
C MET A 232 -10.59 3.99 20.49
N ASN A 233 -11.87 3.66 20.27
CA ASN A 233 -12.49 2.46 20.86
C ASN A 233 -12.28 1.19 20.01
N ASN A 234 -11.82 1.34 18.77
CA ASN A 234 -11.56 0.23 17.85
C ASN A 234 -10.07 0.16 17.50
N ASP A 235 -9.47 -1.03 17.62
CA ASP A 235 -8.03 -1.23 17.32
C ASP A 235 -7.68 -0.91 15.85
N TRP A 236 -8.60 -1.12 14.92
CA TRP A 236 -8.39 -0.80 13.51
C TRP A 236 -8.34 0.71 13.28
N ASP A 237 -9.31 1.44 13.82
CA ASP A 237 -9.39 2.90 13.69
C ASP A 237 -8.18 3.57 14.34
N ARG A 238 -7.75 3.03 15.50
CA ARG A 238 -6.49 3.42 16.17
C ARG A 238 -5.28 3.15 15.29
N LEU A 239 -5.17 1.96 14.71
CA LEU A 239 -4.06 1.56 13.85
C LEU A 239 -3.93 2.49 12.65
N VAL A 240 -5.03 2.69 11.91
CA VAL A 240 -5.07 3.60 10.75
C VAL A 240 -4.73 5.02 11.16
N THR A 241 -5.23 5.50 12.31
CA THR A 241 -4.89 6.82 12.83
C THR A 241 -3.39 6.95 13.12
N VAL A 242 -2.76 5.95 13.74
CA VAL A 242 -1.32 5.95 14.00
C VAL A 242 -0.53 6.00 12.69
N LEU A 243 -0.83 5.09 11.76
CA LEU A 243 -0.09 4.98 10.50
C LEU A 243 -0.21 6.26 9.67
N VAL A 244 -1.42 6.79 9.49
CA VAL A 244 -1.62 8.03 8.72
C VAL A 244 -0.94 9.22 9.40
N LYS A 245 -1.09 9.38 10.72
CA LYS A 245 -0.43 10.48 11.43
C LYS A 245 1.09 10.40 11.36
N GLU A 246 1.65 9.19 11.48
CA GLU A 246 3.09 8.97 11.36
C GLU A 246 3.58 9.30 9.95
N THR A 247 2.86 8.86 8.92
CA THR A 247 3.19 9.18 7.53
C THR A 247 3.14 10.68 7.27
N VAL A 248 2.12 11.38 7.78
CA VAL A 248 1.94 12.83 7.56
C VAL A 248 2.90 13.68 8.41
N SER A 249 3.15 13.32 9.67
CA SER A 249 4.04 14.08 10.56
C SER A 249 5.47 14.14 10.03
N ARG A 250 5.94 13.05 9.44
CA ARG A 250 7.26 12.96 8.80
C ARG A 250 7.40 13.83 7.55
N VAL A 251 6.30 14.29 6.96
CA VAL A 251 6.30 15.22 5.82
C VAL A 251 6.31 16.68 6.29
N GLY A 252 5.74 16.98 7.47
CA GLY A 252 5.57 18.35 7.99
C GLY A 252 6.63 18.82 8.98
N GLY A 253 7.48 17.93 9.50
CA GLY A 253 8.58 18.27 10.41
C GLY A 253 9.89 18.46 9.66
N THR A 254 10.72 19.42 10.07
CA THR A 254 12.14 19.52 9.68
C THR A 254 12.87 18.26 10.14
N ALA A 255 12.82 17.21 9.33
CA ALA A 255 13.32 15.89 9.66
C ALA A 255 14.83 15.83 9.45
N GLN A 256 15.57 15.79 10.55
CA GLN A 256 16.98 15.38 10.56
C GLN A 256 17.07 13.93 10.12
N GLY A 257 17.42 13.71 8.85
CA GLY A 257 17.74 12.39 8.31
C GLY A 257 17.14 12.17 6.93
N LYS A 258 17.98 12.31 5.90
CA LYS A 258 17.82 11.88 4.49
C LYS A 258 16.51 11.13 4.17
N SER A 259 15.39 11.84 4.01
CA SER A 259 14.12 11.21 3.64
C SER A 259 13.51 11.92 2.44
N HIS A 260 13.37 11.20 1.34
CA HIS A 260 12.81 11.74 0.10
C HIS A 260 11.28 11.78 0.19
N HIS A 261 10.72 12.98 0.06
CA HIS A 261 9.28 13.26 0.16
C HIS A 261 8.74 13.67 -1.21
N SER A 262 7.94 12.81 -1.85
CA SER A 262 7.09 13.24 -2.96
C SER A 262 5.64 13.16 -2.53
N VAL A 263 5.06 14.29 -2.11
CA VAL A 263 3.60 14.43 -2.04
C VAL A 263 3.15 14.95 -3.40
N ARG A 264 2.51 14.10 -4.19
CA ARG A 264 1.90 14.51 -5.45
C ARG A 264 0.41 14.32 -5.33
N THR A 265 -0.35 15.34 -5.71
CA THR A 265 -1.81 15.28 -5.78
C THR A 265 -2.22 15.55 -7.21
N ILE A 266 -2.92 14.61 -7.83
CA ILE A 266 -3.51 14.80 -9.16
C ILE A 266 -5.02 14.77 -8.98
N ARG A 267 -5.69 15.86 -9.37
CA ARG A 267 -7.15 15.93 -9.36
C ARG A 267 -7.70 15.43 -10.69
N GLY A 268 -8.70 14.56 -10.64
CA GLY A 268 -9.36 13.98 -11.81
C GLY A 268 -9.98 15.01 -12.78
N GLU A 269 -10.28 16.22 -12.29
CA GLU A 269 -10.88 17.32 -13.07
C GLU A 269 -10.00 17.82 -14.23
N TYR A 270 -8.69 17.57 -14.19
CA TYR A 270 -7.75 18.00 -15.23
C TYR A 270 -7.65 17.03 -16.42
N PHE A 271 -8.41 15.93 -16.42
CA PHE A 271 -8.46 14.99 -17.55
C PHE A 271 -9.66 15.28 -18.47
N LEU A 272 -9.81 16.54 -18.89
CA LEU A 272 -10.72 16.88 -19.99
C LEU A 272 -10.06 16.46 -21.31
N PHE A 273 -10.68 15.51 -22.00
CA PHE A 273 -10.30 15.13 -23.35
C PHE A 273 -10.64 16.29 -24.28
N ASP A 274 -9.64 16.94 -24.85
CA ASP A 274 -9.85 17.50 -26.17
C ASP A 274 -9.89 16.30 -27.14
N HIS A 275 -10.91 16.24 -28.00
CA HIS A 275 -11.18 15.11 -28.90
C HIS A 275 -10.11 14.90 -30.01
N ALA A 276 -8.95 15.57 -29.89
CA ALA A 276 -7.86 15.59 -30.86
C ALA A 276 -6.67 14.67 -30.55
N GLY A 277 -6.77 13.75 -29.58
CA GLY A 277 -5.86 12.60 -29.48
C GLY A 277 -4.41 12.87 -29.02
N GLY A 278 -4.09 14.08 -28.54
CA GLY A 278 -2.81 14.38 -27.91
C GLY A 278 -2.82 14.10 -26.41
N VAL A 279 -1.92 13.26 -25.91
CA VAL A 279 -1.61 13.16 -24.48
C VAL A 279 -0.47 14.15 -24.20
N ASP A 280 -0.79 15.33 -23.68
CA ASP A 280 0.24 16.23 -23.18
C ASP A 280 0.79 15.67 -21.85
N PHE A 281 1.98 15.10 -21.93
CA PHE A 281 2.73 14.74 -20.74
C PHE A 281 3.19 16.04 -20.07
N PRO A 282 2.80 16.32 -18.80
CA PRO A 282 3.38 17.45 -18.10
C PRO A 282 4.90 17.28 -18.08
N ARG A 283 5.62 18.35 -18.44
CA ARG A 283 7.09 18.40 -18.36
C ARG A 283 7.44 18.37 -16.87
N ILE A 284 8.03 17.26 -16.39
CA ILE A 284 8.38 17.07 -14.98
C ILE A 284 9.90 17.09 -14.88
N ASP A 285 10.44 18.13 -14.24
CA ASP A 285 11.86 18.21 -13.92
C ASP A 285 12.19 17.21 -12.79
N TYR A 286 13.28 16.46 -13.00
CA TYR A 286 13.76 15.42 -12.10
C TYR A 286 14.69 16.03 -11.04
N ALA A 287 14.45 15.72 -9.77
CA ALA A 287 15.51 15.76 -8.78
C ALA A 287 16.09 14.35 -8.68
N GLU A 288 17.31 14.15 -9.18
CA GLU A 288 18.10 12.95 -8.84
C GLU A 288 18.24 12.87 -7.33
N SER A 289 17.88 11.73 -6.78
CA SER A 289 17.70 11.50 -5.35
C SER A 289 18.47 10.25 -4.99
N ASP A 290 19.52 10.40 -4.18
CA ASP A 290 20.35 9.31 -3.68
C ASP A 290 19.53 8.13 -3.11
N GLU A 291 20.03 6.90 -3.31
CA GLU A 291 19.38 5.63 -2.94
C GLU A 291 18.98 5.55 -1.45
N PRO A 292 17.69 5.51 -1.10
CA PRO A 292 17.21 5.33 0.28
C PRO A 292 16.75 3.89 0.54
N SER A 293 16.82 3.43 1.79
CA SER A 293 16.82 2.01 2.15
C SER A 293 15.55 1.53 2.89
N GLY A 294 14.39 1.70 2.24
CA GLY A 294 13.15 0.94 2.51
C GLY A 294 12.14 1.67 3.35
N GLY A 295 10.83 1.57 3.06
CA GLY A 295 9.81 2.44 3.64
C GLY A 295 8.35 2.01 3.51
N ILE A 296 7.44 2.62 4.27
CA ILE A 296 5.98 2.48 4.07
C ILE A 296 5.48 3.46 3.03
N SER A 297 4.71 2.92 2.09
CA SER A 297 3.99 3.67 1.07
C SER A 297 2.56 3.92 1.53
N THR A 298 2.09 5.16 1.56
CA THR A 298 0.65 5.42 1.75
C THR A 298 0.06 6.02 0.49
N LEU A 299 -0.99 5.39 -0.01
CA LEU A 299 -1.77 5.85 -1.14
C LEU A 299 -3.12 6.33 -0.64
N PHE A 300 -3.43 7.60 -0.84
CA PHE A 300 -4.74 8.18 -0.56
C PHE A 300 -5.52 8.31 -1.86
N ILE A 301 -6.75 7.85 -1.86
CA ILE A 301 -7.70 7.95 -2.95
C ILE A 301 -8.91 8.69 -2.37
N THR A 302 -9.11 9.92 -2.80
CA THR A 302 -10.29 10.72 -2.42
C THR A 302 -11.29 10.67 -3.55
N VAL A 303 -12.51 10.26 -3.24
CA VAL A 303 -13.63 10.26 -4.17
C VAL A 303 -14.46 11.50 -3.91
N ASN A 304 -14.54 12.40 -4.91
CA ASN A 304 -15.45 13.54 -4.88
C ASN A 304 -16.66 13.18 -5.74
N GLU A 305 -17.84 13.13 -5.12
CA GLU A 305 -19.08 13.03 -5.89
C GLU A 305 -19.29 14.34 -6.65
N GLY A 306 -19.46 14.27 -7.97
CA GLY A 306 -19.86 15.42 -8.77
C GLY A 306 -21.19 15.96 -8.25
N GLY A 307 -21.25 17.29 -8.08
CA GLY A 307 -22.50 18.00 -7.80
C GLY A 307 -23.42 18.03 -9.01
#